data_AF-A0A6V7X5A9-F1
#
_entry.id   AF-A0A6V7X5A9-F1
#
_cell.length_a   1.000
_cell.length_b   1.000
_cell.length_c   1.000
_cell.angle_alpha   90.00
_cell.angle_beta   90.00
_cell.angle_gamma   90.00
#
_symmetry.space_group_name_H-M   'P 1'
#
loop_
_entity.id
_entity.type
_entity.pdbx_description
1 polymer ?
#
loop_
_entity_poly.entity_id
_entity_poly.type
_entity_poly.pdbx_seq_one_letter_code
_entity_poly.pdbx_strand_id
1 'polypeptide(L)'
;MKKRTTKQLEEWSFSTVNSDNINNKFGDETLVEQNPKKSRKNLEASSSDSLSTSCGSCCISKNIIESLKQDIQQLKTENNLRDKKINSLEEEIKKVAASRRSFYPNEAIGWGGFTGVSYANFVKIKNKWSEFDSECRFNKCNRNKPLGTCFRGNGYGTLINDENIKYVAGNRDFNDNIHHVYAENSFNKPQNCLNYSLYYFEIKCKFEGEAKRIIMNIGLKNCSSTRYISFDAEYFKIRNEFKGSFQVSPYSFNNNDIFGCVLVCPPNTKMNEEFPYVFFTKNGRQMGKGVKLEDNYDSFTPYVKLKCCSIEANFGNDLESKPFKYDISNHLILKEFYDNSYY
;
A
#
# COMPACT_ATOMS: atom_id res chain seq x y z
N MET A 1 5.18 -53.75 31.67
CA MET A 1 4.16 -53.82 30.60
C MET A 1 3.01 -52.88 30.93
N LYS A 2 2.99 -51.67 30.35
CA LYS A 2 1.87 -50.72 30.46
C LYS A 2 1.37 -50.43 29.04
N LYS A 3 0.13 -50.81 28.77
CA LYS A 3 -0.56 -50.61 27.49
C LYS A 3 -0.79 -49.11 27.28
N ARG A 4 -0.32 -48.56 26.16
CA ARG A 4 -0.74 -47.26 25.63
C ARG A 4 -1.86 -47.51 24.63
N THR A 5 -3.02 -46.92 24.90
CA THR A 5 -4.19 -46.87 24.02
C THR A 5 -4.02 -45.74 23.01
N THR A 6 -4.06 -46.09 21.74
CA THR A 6 -4.12 -45.18 20.59
C THR A 6 -5.55 -44.65 20.48
N LYS A 7 -5.74 -43.33 20.52
CA LYS A 7 -7.04 -42.70 20.24
C LYS A 7 -6.94 -41.99 18.89
N GLN A 8 -7.89 -42.32 18.03
CA GLN A 8 -8.05 -41.89 16.65
C GLN A 8 -8.26 -40.38 16.56
N LEU A 9 -7.62 -39.76 15.57
CA LEU A 9 -7.91 -38.41 15.07
C LEU A 9 -8.90 -38.59 13.91
N GLU A 10 -10.13 -38.13 14.11
CA GLU A 10 -11.14 -38.03 13.06
C GLU A 10 -10.88 -36.81 12.16
N GLU A 11 -11.14 -37.06 10.89
CA GLU A 11 -10.87 -36.23 9.73
C GLU A 11 -11.82 -35.02 9.67
N TRP A 12 -11.27 -33.84 9.37
CA TRP A 12 -12.05 -32.69 8.93
C TRP A 12 -11.85 -32.52 7.42
N SER A 13 -12.87 -32.92 6.65
CA SER A 13 -12.97 -32.68 5.21
C SER A 13 -13.53 -31.28 4.96
N PHE A 14 -12.74 -30.40 4.35
CA PHE A 14 -13.25 -29.16 3.78
C PHE A 14 -13.66 -29.41 2.33
N SER A 15 -14.95 -29.28 2.06
CA SER A 15 -15.51 -29.25 0.72
C SER A 15 -15.12 -27.95 0.00
N THR A 16 -14.56 -28.10 -1.18
CA THR A 16 -14.27 -27.03 -2.14
C THR A 16 -15.56 -26.45 -2.70
N VAL A 17 -15.74 -25.13 -2.56
CA VAL A 17 -16.79 -24.39 -3.24
C VAL A 17 -16.33 -24.07 -4.67
N ASN A 18 -17.09 -24.60 -5.64
CA ASN A 18 -17.00 -24.23 -7.05
C ASN A 18 -17.31 -22.74 -7.22
N SER A 19 -16.44 -22.02 -7.92
CA SER A 19 -16.73 -20.67 -8.44
C SER A 19 -16.77 -20.76 -9.96
N ASP A 20 -17.98 -20.91 -10.49
CA ASP A 20 -18.24 -20.81 -11.91
C ASP A 20 -18.35 -19.34 -12.34
N ASN A 21 -17.56 -19.01 -13.36
CA ASN A 21 -17.86 -18.12 -14.49
C ASN A 21 -18.67 -16.83 -14.27
N ILE A 22 -17.96 -15.69 -14.26
CA ILE A 22 -18.50 -14.43 -14.79
C ILE A 22 -17.50 -13.84 -15.79
N ASN A 23 -17.75 -14.11 -17.07
CA ASN A 23 -17.13 -13.40 -18.18
C ASN A 23 -17.88 -12.07 -18.40
N ASN A 24 -17.29 -10.96 -18.00
CA ASN A 24 -17.72 -9.63 -18.47
C ASN A 24 -16.70 -9.10 -19.49
N LYS A 25 -17.12 -9.15 -20.77
CA LYS A 25 -16.55 -8.36 -21.87
C LYS A 25 -16.83 -6.89 -21.59
N PHE A 26 -15.79 -6.10 -21.37
CA PHE A 26 -15.83 -4.66 -21.61
C PHE A 26 -14.91 -4.37 -22.79
N GLY A 27 -15.51 -3.85 -23.86
CA GLY A 27 -14.81 -3.37 -25.04
C GLY A 27 -14.17 -2.02 -24.75
N ASP A 28 -12.91 -1.87 -25.17
CA ASP A 28 -12.22 -0.60 -25.28
C ASP A 28 -12.84 0.21 -26.42
N GLU A 29 -13.57 1.28 -26.09
CA GLU A 29 -13.84 2.37 -27.02
C GLU A 29 -12.78 3.46 -26.81
N THR A 30 -11.73 3.40 -27.61
CA THR A 30 -10.79 4.51 -27.81
C THR A 30 -11.50 5.67 -28.49
N LEU A 31 -11.79 6.73 -27.72
CA LEU A 31 -12.22 8.03 -28.24
C LEU A 31 -11.03 8.72 -28.95
N VAL A 32 -11.06 8.68 -30.29
CA VAL A 32 -10.17 9.47 -31.15
C VAL A 32 -10.73 10.89 -31.22
N GLU A 33 -9.99 11.83 -30.64
CA GLU A 33 -10.29 13.26 -30.65
C GLU A 33 -10.03 13.84 -32.06
N GLN A 34 -11.08 13.96 -32.88
CA GLN A 34 -11.00 14.63 -34.17
C GLN A 34 -11.26 16.14 -34.01
N ASN A 35 -10.20 16.93 -34.19
CA ASN A 35 -10.26 18.38 -34.35
C ASN A 35 -10.94 18.77 -35.69
N PRO A 36 -12.08 19.49 -35.71
CA PRO A 36 -12.64 19.96 -36.96
C PRO A 36 -11.98 21.28 -37.37
N LYS A 37 -11.23 21.23 -38.48
CA LYS A 37 -10.78 22.42 -39.22
C LYS A 37 -12.01 23.20 -39.71
N LYS A 38 -12.17 24.43 -39.21
CA LYS A 38 -13.06 25.46 -39.76
C LYS A 38 -12.73 25.70 -41.24
N SER A 39 -13.66 25.35 -42.13
CA SER A 39 -13.75 25.95 -43.46
C SER A 39 -15.03 26.77 -43.53
N ARG A 40 -14.89 28.10 -43.61
CA ARG A 40 -15.99 29.02 -43.94
C ARG A 40 -16.23 28.90 -45.44
N LYS A 41 -17.36 28.33 -45.85
CA LYS A 41 -17.94 28.56 -47.17
C LYS A 41 -19.16 29.46 -46.99
N ASN A 42 -19.11 30.62 -47.65
CA ASN A 42 -20.26 31.48 -47.89
C ASN A 42 -21.29 30.67 -48.67
N LEU A 43 -22.52 30.56 -48.15
CA LEU A 43 -23.67 30.14 -48.93
C LEU A 43 -24.54 31.38 -49.13
N GLU A 44 -24.59 31.83 -50.38
CA GLU A 44 -25.53 32.82 -50.87
C GLU A 44 -26.95 32.25 -50.86
N ALA A 45 -27.89 33.14 -50.60
CA ALA A 45 -29.32 32.86 -50.59
C ALA A 45 -29.83 32.60 -52.01
N SER A 46 -30.49 31.46 -52.20
CA SER A 46 -31.41 31.26 -53.31
C SER A 46 -32.81 31.08 -52.75
N SER A 47 -33.65 32.07 -53.03
CA SER A 47 -35.09 32.07 -52.83
C SER A 47 -35.75 30.94 -53.61
N SER A 48 -36.61 30.17 -52.95
CA SER A 48 -37.69 29.45 -53.61
C SER A 48 -38.91 29.45 -52.70
N ASP A 49 -39.86 30.30 -53.07
CA ASP A 49 -41.21 30.38 -52.53
C ASP A 49 -42.03 29.15 -52.90
N SER A 50 -43.14 29.03 -52.18
CA SER A 50 -44.27 28.12 -52.35
C SER A 50 -44.13 26.72 -51.75
N LEU A 51 -44.67 26.58 -50.53
CA LEU A 51 -45.68 25.57 -50.22
C LEU A 51 -46.36 25.92 -48.89
N SER A 52 -47.54 26.54 -49.01
CA SER A 52 -48.51 26.65 -47.94
C SER A 52 -49.09 25.26 -47.68
N THR A 53 -49.00 24.77 -46.45
CA THR A 53 -50.12 24.24 -45.65
C THR A 53 -49.59 23.66 -44.33
N SER A 54 -50.37 23.83 -43.26
CA SER A 54 -50.13 23.37 -41.89
C SER A 54 -49.36 24.34 -40.97
N CYS A 55 -50.03 25.44 -40.62
CA CYS A 55 -49.65 26.42 -39.60
C CYS A 55 -49.77 25.88 -38.15
N GLY A 56 -49.25 24.67 -37.90
CA GLY A 56 -49.21 24.04 -36.57
C GLY A 56 -47.79 23.73 -36.07
N SER A 57 -46.90 23.25 -36.94
CA SER A 57 -45.56 22.83 -36.50
C SER A 57 -44.58 23.99 -36.28
N CYS A 58 -44.72 25.10 -37.01
CA CYS A 58 -43.82 26.26 -36.92
C CYS A 58 -43.94 27.00 -35.57
N CYS A 59 -45.13 27.02 -34.97
CA CYS A 59 -45.35 27.64 -33.66
C CYS A 59 -44.76 26.79 -32.52
N ILE A 60 -44.83 25.46 -32.64
CA ILE A 60 -44.27 24.53 -31.64
C ILE A 60 -42.73 24.67 -31.60
N SER A 61 -42.08 24.76 -32.77
CA SER A 61 -40.63 24.94 -32.83
C SER A 61 -40.15 26.26 -32.20
N LYS A 62 -40.91 27.36 -32.33
CA LYS A 62 -40.56 28.65 -31.71
C LYS A 62 -40.61 28.60 -30.19
N ASN A 63 -41.67 28.02 -29.61
CA ASN A 63 -41.81 27.89 -28.16
C ASN A 63 -40.72 27.02 -27.54
N ILE A 64 -40.35 25.91 -28.21
CA ILE A 64 -39.24 25.05 -27.76
C ILE A 64 -37.91 25.82 -27.79
N ILE A 65 -37.64 26.59 -28.85
CA ILE A 65 -36.41 27.38 -28.96
C ILE A 65 -36.35 28.46 -27.86
N GLU A 66 -37.46 29.14 -27.57
CA GLU A 66 -37.51 30.14 -26.50
C GLU A 66 -37.33 29.52 -25.11
N SER A 67 -37.95 28.37 -24.85
CA SER A 67 -37.74 27.59 -23.61
C SER A 67 -36.27 27.21 -23.45
N LEU A 68 -35.64 26.64 -24.50
CA LEU A 68 -34.23 26.27 -24.45
C LEU A 68 -33.31 27.47 -24.23
N LYS A 69 -33.65 28.65 -24.77
CA LYS A 69 -32.89 29.88 -24.50
C LYS A 69 -32.98 30.30 -23.04
N GLN A 70 -34.15 30.16 -22.42
CA GLN A 70 -34.33 30.43 -20.99
C GLN A 70 -33.53 29.45 -20.14
N ASP A 71 -33.60 28.15 -20.44
CA ASP A 71 -32.84 27.11 -19.72
C ASP A 71 -31.32 27.33 -19.83
N ILE A 72 -30.81 27.67 -21.02
CA ILE A 72 -29.39 28.01 -21.22
C ILE A 72 -28.99 29.24 -20.39
N GLN A 73 -29.86 30.25 -20.30
CA GLN A 73 -29.58 31.46 -19.53
C GLN A 73 -29.60 31.18 -18.02
N GLN A 74 -30.51 30.32 -17.56
CA GLN A 74 -30.54 29.86 -16.18
C GLN A 74 -29.27 29.06 -15.83
N LEU A 75 -28.88 28.09 -16.65
CA LEU A 75 -27.67 27.29 -16.45
C LEU A 75 -26.40 28.14 -16.41
N LYS A 76 -26.29 29.18 -17.26
CA LYS A 76 -25.18 30.14 -17.21
C LYS A 76 -25.13 30.89 -15.88
N THR A 77 -26.30 31.26 -15.35
CA THR A 77 -26.40 31.96 -14.07
C THR A 77 -26.01 31.05 -12.91
N GLU A 78 -26.45 29.78 -12.92
CA GLU A 78 -26.08 28.77 -11.92
C GLU A 78 -24.58 28.46 -11.94
N ASN A 79 -23.97 28.34 -13.12
CA ASN A 79 -22.52 28.12 -13.25
C ASN A 79 -21.72 29.30 -12.70
N ASN A 80 -22.09 30.53 -13.06
CA ASN A 80 -21.46 31.74 -12.51
C ASN A 80 -21.56 31.81 -10.97
N LEU A 81 -22.65 31.31 -10.38
CA LEU A 81 -22.81 31.25 -8.93
C LEU A 81 -21.90 30.18 -8.30
N ARG A 82 -21.77 29.01 -8.94
CA ARG A 82 -20.87 27.95 -8.50
C ARG A 82 -19.40 28.40 -8.54
N ASP A 83 -18.98 29.08 -9.60
CA ASP A 83 -17.61 29.58 -9.74
C ASP A 83 -17.29 30.62 -8.65
N LYS A 84 -18.22 31.52 -8.33
CA LYS A 84 -18.08 32.45 -7.19
C LYS A 84 -17.93 31.70 -5.86
N LYS A 85 -18.68 30.62 -5.64
CA LYS A 85 -18.60 29.82 -4.41
C LYS A 85 -17.27 29.06 -4.31
N ILE A 86 -16.78 28.50 -5.43
CA ILE A 86 -15.47 27.82 -5.49
C ILE A 86 -14.35 28.81 -5.13
N ASN A 87 -14.33 29.99 -5.78
CA ASN A 87 -13.33 31.01 -5.50
C ASN A 87 -13.37 31.49 -4.04
N SER A 88 -14.57 31.61 -3.45
CA SER A 88 -14.71 31.97 -2.03
C SER A 88 -14.15 30.90 -1.10
N LEU A 89 -14.40 29.62 -1.38
CA LEU A 89 -13.89 28.49 -0.58
C LEU A 89 -12.37 28.35 -0.72
N GLU A 90 -11.82 28.58 -1.91
CA GLU A 90 -10.37 28.58 -2.13
C GLU A 90 -9.68 29.67 -1.30
N GLU A 91 -10.26 30.87 -1.22
CA GLU A 91 -9.75 31.95 -0.38
C GLU A 91 -9.88 31.64 1.13
N GLU A 92 -10.95 30.97 1.57
CA GLU A 92 -11.06 30.48 2.95
C GLU A 92 -10.00 29.42 3.26
N ILE A 93 -9.76 28.46 2.37
CA ILE A 93 -8.70 27.45 2.52
C ILE A 93 -7.34 28.12 2.58
N LYS A 94 -7.06 29.12 1.73
CA LYS A 94 -5.81 29.90 1.78
C LYS A 94 -5.66 30.65 3.11
N LYS A 95 -6.72 31.26 3.64
CA LYS A 95 -6.69 31.93 4.96
C LYS A 95 -6.42 30.95 6.09
N VAL A 96 -7.06 29.78 6.09
CA VAL A 96 -6.82 28.72 7.09
C VAL A 96 -5.40 28.16 6.96
N ALA A 97 -4.91 27.97 5.74
CA ALA A 97 -3.54 27.50 5.51
C ALA A 97 -2.50 28.56 5.94
N ALA A 98 -2.77 29.84 5.68
CA ALA A 98 -1.91 30.95 6.09
C ALA A 98 -1.89 31.11 7.63
N SER A 99 -3.04 31.01 8.30
CA SER A 99 -3.09 31.06 9.77
C SER A 99 -2.39 29.86 10.41
N ARG A 100 -2.49 28.68 9.79
CA ARG A 100 -1.71 27.49 10.19
C ARG A 100 -0.21 27.68 9.98
N ARG A 101 0.23 28.36 8.91
CA ARG A 101 1.66 28.65 8.69
C ARG A 101 2.22 29.70 9.65
N SER A 102 1.45 30.72 10.02
CA SER A 102 1.87 31.69 11.04
C SER A 102 1.95 31.09 12.46
N PHE A 103 1.41 29.89 12.67
CA PHE A 103 1.51 29.15 13.92
C PHE A 103 2.77 28.27 14.03
N TYR A 104 3.60 28.22 12.98
CA TYR A 104 4.92 27.57 13.00
C TYR A 104 6.04 28.54 12.57
N PRO A 105 6.30 29.63 13.31
CA PRO A 105 7.58 30.31 13.19
C PRO A 105 8.59 29.52 14.02
N ASN A 106 9.33 28.57 13.43
CA ASN A 106 10.66 28.03 13.82
C ASN A 106 11.11 27.95 15.31
N GLU A 107 10.21 28.05 16.28
CA GLU A 107 10.48 28.07 17.70
C GLU A 107 9.64 26.98 18.33
N ALA A 108 10.35 26.01 18.91
CA ALA A 108 9.81 25.00 19.77
C ALA A 108 9.22 25.66 21.04
N ILE A 109 8.06 26.29 20.91
CA ILE A 109 7.29 26.80 22.04
C ILE A 109 6.45 25.63 22.55
N GLY A 110 6.69 25.28 23.81
CA GLY A 110 6.08 24.16 24.50
C GLY A 110 4.57 24.14 24.34
N TRP A 111 4.07 23.00 23.82
CA TRP A 111 2.66 22.65 23.78
C TRP A 111 2.14 22.33 25.19
N GLY A 112 2.03 23.36 26.03
CA GLY A 112 1.27 23.31 27.27
C GLY A 112 -0.22 23.48 26.96
N GLY A 113 -0.92 22.40 26.57
CA GLY A 113 -2.39 22.48 26.45
C GLY A 113 -3.10 21.28 25.83
N PHE A 114 -2.46 20.54 24.91
CA PHE A 114 -2.99 19.25 24.42
C PHE A 114 -2.33 18.10 25.17
N THR A 115 -2.59 18.03 26.47
CA THR A 115 -2.01 17.02 27.36
C THR A 115 -2.64 15.66 27.06
N GLY A 116 -1.97 14.84 26.24
CA GLY A 116 -2.18 13.39 26.29
C GLY A 116 -2.05 12.61 24.98
N VAL A 117 -1.97 13.26 23.81
CA VAL A 117 -1.81 12.53 22.54
C VAL A 117 -0.38 12.73 22.02
N SER A 118 0.47 11.73 22.27
CA SER A 118 1.78 11.65 21.63
C SER A 118 1.61 11.24 20.17
N TYR A 119 2.14 12.04 19.25
CA TYR A 119 2.24 11.70 17.84
C TYR A 119 3.63 11.14 17.53
N ALA A 120 3.71 10.28 16.51
CA ALA A 120 4.99 9.81 15.98
C ALA A 120 5.34 10.54 14.69
N ASN A 121 6.60 10.96 14.59
CA ASN A 121 7.14 11.61 13.40
C ASN A 121 7.68 10.55 12.45
N PHE A 122 7.17 10.53 11.22
CA PHE A 122 7.71 9.67 10.19
C PHE A 122 9.14 10.07 9.83
N VAL A 123 10.06 9.11 9.92
CA VAL A 123 11.47 9.29 9.54
C VAL A 123 11.66 8.72 8.14
N LYS A 124 11.80 9.62 7.17
CA LYS A 124 12.03 9.24 5.77
C LYS A 124 13.46 8.74 5.58
N ILE A 125 13.58 7.47 5.21
CA ILE A 125 14.86 6.85 4.79
C ILE A 125 14.69 6.41 3.35
N LYS A 126 15.48 7.00 2.44
CA LYS A 126 15.53 6.50 1.06
C LYS A 126 16.08 5.09 1.08
N ASN A 127 15.39 4.16 0.41
CA ASN A 127 15.77 2.76 0.47
C ASN A 127 15.47 2.02 -0.84
N LYS A 128 16.10 0.87 -1.00
CA LYS A 128 15.92 -0.06 -2.11
C LYS A 128 16.29 -1.46 -1.65
N TRP A 129 15.89 -2.49 -2.39
CA TRP A 129 16.42 -3.83 -2.18
C TRP A 129 17.89 -3.90 -2.62
N SER A 130 18.76 -4.45 -1.77
CA SER A 130 20.19 -4.56 -2.04
C SER A 130 20.56 -5.94 -2.58
N GLU A 131 20.40 -6.98 -1.76
CA GLU A 131 20.85 -8.33 -2.11
C GLU A 131 19.92 -9.41 -1.59
N PHE A 132 19.82 -10.48 -2.39
CA PHE A 132 19.26 -11.76 -1.95
C PHE A 132 20.31 -12.46 -1.08
N ASP A 133 20.03 -12.67 0.21
CA ASP A 133 20.79 -13.61 1.02
C ASP A 133 20.42 -15.01 0.55
N SER A 134 21.19 -15.47 -0.42
CA SER A 134 20.95 -16.75 -1.01
C SER A 134 21.75 -17.80 -0.24
N GLU A 135 21.05 -18.59 0.57
CA GLU A 135 21.47 -19.97 0.85
C GLU A 135 21.64 -20.80 -0.43
N CYS A 136 21.34 -20.25 -1.61
CA CYS A 136 21.82 -20.69 -2.91
C CYS A 136 23.36 -20.56 -3.01
N ARG A 137 24.09 -21.22 -2.10
CA ARG A 137 25.56 -21.37 -2.06
C ARG A 137 26.12 -22.06 -3.31
N PHE A 138 25.25 -22.53 -4.20
CA PHE A 138 25.62 -23.00 -5.53
C PHE A 138 25.59 -21.80 -6.49
N ASN A 139 26.75 -21.15 -6.63
CA ASN A 139 27.11 -19.97 -7.43
C ASN A 139 26.70 -19.96 -8.93
N LYS A 140 25.48 -20.35 -9.30
CA LYS A 140 25.10 -20.54 -10.72
C LYS A 140 23.78 -19.89 -11.15
N CYS A 141 23.04 -19.23 -10.26
CA CYS A 141 21.91 -18.41 -10.70
C CYS A 141 22.49 -17.03 -11.05
N ASN A 142 22.58 -16.76 -12.35
CA ASN A 142 23.32 -15.62 -12.92
C ASN A 142 22.59 -14.30 -12.57
N ARG A 143 22.93 -13.71 -11.41
CA ARG A 143 22.25 -12.53 -10.84
C ARG A 143 22.28 -11.31 -11.77
N ASN A 144 23.20 -11.26 -12.72
CA ASN A 144 23.35 -10.17 -13.69
C ASN A 144 22.49 -10.36 -14.95
N LYS A 145 21.71 -11.44 -15.05
CA LYS A 145 20.75 -11.65 -16.14
C LYS A 145 19.37 -11.91 -15.55
N PRO A 146 18.39 -10.98 -15.69
CA PRO A 146 17.02 -11.14 -15.19
C PRO A 146 16.22 -12.28 -15.89
N LEU A 147 16.86 -13.06 -16.75
CA LEU A 147 16.27 -14.10 -17.59
C LEU A 147 16.94 -15.48 -17.43
N GLY A 148 17.81 -15.67 -16.42
CA GLY A 148 18.50 -16.94 -16.21
C GLY A 148 17.69 -17.93 -15.37
N THR A 149 17.36 -19.10 -15.91
CA THR A 149 16.79 -20.22 -15.13
C THR A 149 17.74 -20.61 -14.00
N CYS A 150 17.23 -20.71 -12.75
CA CYS A 150 18.04 -21.18 -11.63
C CYS A 150 18.36 -22.67 -11.77
N PHE A 151 19.42 -23.13 -11.11
CA PHE A 151 19.93 -24.50 -11.23
C PHE A 151 18.82 -25.52 -10.94
N ARG A 152 18.58 -26.44 -11.90
CA ARG A 152 17.55 -27.50 -11.89
C ARG A 152 16.10 -27.06 -12.12
N GLY A 153 15.85 -25.86 -12.62
CA GLY A 153 14.48 -25.43 -12.93
C GLY A 153 13.65 -25.09 -11.69
N ASN A 154 14.27 -24.82 -10.54
CA ASN A 154 13.59 -24.20 -9.41
C ASN A 154 13.16 -22.77 -9.77
N GLY A 155 12.04 -22.33 -9.22
CA GLY A 155 11.63 -20.93 -9.26
C GLY A 155 12.60 -20.04 -8.49
N TYR A 156 12.66 -18.78 -8.91
CA TYR A 156 13.57 -17.79 -8.33
C TYR A 156 12.99 -16.38 -8.32
N GLY A 157 13.38 -15.59 -7.33
CA GLY A 157 13.16 -14.13 -7.34
C GLY A 157 14.25 -13.41 -8.14
N THR A 158 13.86 -12.41 -8.92
CA THR A 158 14.76 -11.46 -9.59
C THR A 158 14.38 -10.04 -9.23
N LEU A 159 15.38 -9.21 -8.97
CA LEU A 159 15.17 -7.77 -8.82
C LEU A 159 14.91 -7.18 -10.21
N ILE A 160 13.77 -6.49 -10.38
CA ILE A 160 13.41 -5.80 -11.63
C ILE A 160 13.92 -4.36 -11.59
N ASN A 161 13.80 -3.72 -10.43
CA ASN A 161 14.36 -2.42 -10.13
C ASN A 161 14.55 -2.33 -8.60
N ASP A 162 14.98 -1.16 -8.12
CA ASP A 162 15.24 -0.87 -6.71
C ASP A 162 14.10 -1.24 -5.73
N GLU A 163 12.84 -1.30 -6.18
CA GLU A 163 11.67 -1.57 -5.31
C GLU A 163 10.93 -2.87 -5.65
N ASN A 164 11.12 -3.42 -6.85
CA ASN A 164 10.29 -4.48 -7.40
C ASN A 164 11.06 -5.79 -7.53
N ILE A 165 10.50 -6.86 -6.96
CA ILE A 165 11.00 -8.22 -7.11
C ILE A 165 9.97 -9.02 -7.88
N LYS A 166 10.39 -9.59 -9.02
CA LYS A 166 9.56 -10.51 -9.79
C LYS A 166 9.93 -11.94 -9.46
N TYR A 167 8.93 -12.76 -9.19
CA TYR A 167 9.12 -14.19 -9.11
C TYR A 167 8.99 -14.83 -10.49
N VAL A 168 9.92 -15.71 -10.82
CA VAL A 168 9.90 -16.55 -12.01
C VAL A 168 9.67 -17.98 -11.56
N ALA A 169 8.52 -18.55 -11.92
CA ALA A 169 8.16 -19.90 -11.54
C ALA A 169 9.13 -20.94 -12.12
N GLY A 170 9.41 -21.96 -11.33
CA GLY A 170 10.17 -23.12 -11.75
C GLY A 170 9.34 -24.11 -12.56
N ASN A 171 9.97 -25.19 -13.00
CA ASN A 171 9.28 -26.37 -13.49
C ASN A 171 8.57 -27.08 -12.32
N ARG A 172 7.37 -27.62 -12.58
CA ARG A 172 6.41 -28.09 -11.54
C ARG A 172 6.96 -29.19 -10.62
N ASP A 173 8.01 -29.88 -11.05
CA ASP A 173 8.59 -31.02 -10.34
C ASP A 173 9.57 -30.62 -9.23
N PHE A 174 9.90 -29.32 -9.12
CA PHE A 174 10.92 -28.85 -8.20
C PHE A 174 10.35 -28.00 -7.06
N ASN A 175 10.98 -28.14 -5.88
CA ASN A 175 10.58 -27.40 -4.70
C ASN A 175 11.25 -26.03 -4.73
N ASP A 176 10.47 -25.00 -5.08
CA ASP A 176 10.97 -23.64 -5.21
C ASP A 176 11.69 -23.16 -3.96
N ASN A 177 12.80 -22.46 -4.16
CA ASN A 177 13.65 -21.97 -3.09
C ASN A 177 12.99 -20.79 -2.38
N ILE A 178 13.32 -20.63 -1.10
CA ILE A 178 12.90 -19.45 -0.35
C ILE A 178 13.98 -18.38 -0.46
N HIS A 179 13.55 -17.16 -0.79
CA HIS A 179 14.42 -16.02 -0.99
C HIS A 179 14.31 -15.07 0.19
N HIS A 180 15.45 -14.78 0.84
CA HIS A 180 15.56 -13.70 1.81
C HIS A 180 16.11 -12.47 1.09
N VAL A 181 15.41 -11.34 1.18
CA VAL A 181 15.83 -10.09 0.54
C VAL A 181 15.85 -8.97 1.57
N TYR A 182 16.93 -8.21 1.58
CA TYR A 182 17.16 -7.14 2.52
C TYR A 182 17.18 -5.80 1.81
N ALA A 183 16.71 -4.77 2.51
CA ALA A 183 16.88 -3.41 2.04
C ALA A 183 18.34 -2.94 2.24
N GLU A 184 18.77 -1.96 1.45
CA GLU A 184 20.12 -1.39 1.49
C GLU A 184 20.38 -0.67 2.81
N ASN A 185 19.41 0.14 3.26
CA ASN A 185 19.55 0.96 4.45
C ASN A 185 18.76 0.37 5.62
N SER A 186 19.35 0.44 6.81
CA SER A 186 18.72 0.06 8.07
C SER A 186 18.01 1.25 8.73
N PHE A 187 17.00 0.94 9.53
CA PHE A 187 16.37 1.85 10.46
C PHE A 187 17.24 1.95 11.71
N ASN A 188 18.04 3.01 11.78
CA ASN A 188 18.91 3.25 12.91
C ASN A 188 18.14 3.79 14.11
N LYS A 189 18.60 3.46 15.31
CA LYS A 189 18.08 4.06 16.53
C LYS A 189 18.20 5.60 16.44
N PRO A 190 17.11 6.34 16.65
CA PRO A 190 17.14 7.80 16.60
C PRO A 190 18.08 8.37 17.67
N GLN A 191 18.88 9.36 17.29
CA GLN A 191 19.72 10.13 18.21
C GLN A 191 19.08 11.51 18.43
N ASN A 192 19.00 11.94 19.69
CA ASN A 192 18.51 13.28 20.07
C ASN A 192 17.07 13.60 19.60
N CYS A 193 16.19 12.60 19.54
CA CYS A 193 14.79 12.79 19.18
C CYS A 193 13.93 13.12 20.40
N LEU A 194 13.24 14.26 20.33
CA LEU A 194 12.28 14.72 21.35
C LEU A 194 10.89 14.06 21.22
N ASN A 195 10.58 13.54 20.03
CA ASN A 195 9.32 12.89 19.70
C ASN A 195 9.54 11.42 19.35
N TYR A 196 8.45 10.64 19.31
CA TYR A 196 8.52 9.28 18.77
C TYR A 196 8.94 9.33 17.30
N SER A 197 9.78 8.40 16.92
CA SER A 197 10.20 8.20 15.53
C SER A 197 9.48 7.00 14.96
N LEU A 198 8.88 7.15 13.78
CA LEU A 198 8.18 6.10 13.06
C LEU A 198 8.91 5.78 11.77
N TYR A 199 9.34 4.53 11.63
CA TYR A 199 9.87 3.97 10.39
C TYR A 199 8.83 3.04 9.77
N TYR A 200 8.65 3.12 8.46
CA TYR A 200 7.64 2.33 7.76
C TYR A 200 8.09 1.96 6.35
N PHE A 201 7.73 0.74 5.96
CA PHE A 201 7.71 0.33 4.56
C PHE A 201 6.53 -0.63 4.36
N GLU A 202 6.05 -0.71 3.12
CA GLU A 202 5.02 -1.66 2.71
C GLU A 202 5.39 -2.38 1.43
N ILE A 203 4.79 -3.55 1.24
CA ILE A 203 4.93 -4.37 0.04
C ILE A 203 3.53 -4.72 -0.47
N LYS A 204 3.34 -4.62 -1.78
CA LYS A 204 2.19 -5.14 -2.50
C LYS A 204 2.55 -6.50 -3.07
N CYS A 205 1.81 -7.52 -2.67
CA CYS A 205 2.10 -8.90 -3.05
C CYS A 205 1.38 -9.29 -4.34
N LYS A 206 2.03 -10.07 -5.19
CA LYS A 206 1.42 -10.70 -6.36
C LYS A 206 1.77 -12.17 -6.45
N PHE A 207 0.76 -13.03 -6.49
CA PHE A 207 0.95 -14.48 -6.57
C PHE A 207 1.33 -14.88 -7.99
N GLU A 208 2.31 -15.78 -8.11
CA GLU A 208 2.79 -16.25 -9.39
C GLU A 208 2.73 -17.78 -9.44
N GLY A 209 2.03 -18.31 -10.44
CA GLY A 209 1.86 -19.74 -10.69
C GLY A 209 0.76 -20.44 -9.87
N GLU A 210 0.54 -21.73 -10.17
CA GLU A 210 -0.39 -22.63 -9.46
C GLU A 210 0.24 -23.21 -8.18
N ALA A 211 1.10 -22.44 -7.51
CA ALA A 211 1.95 -22.95 -6.46
C ALA A 211 1.15 -23.55 -5.30
N LYS A 212 1.51 -24.76 -4.88
CA LYS A 212 0.89 -25.47 -3.75
C LYS A 212 1.05 -24.72 -2.42
N ARG A 213 2.04 -23.83 -2.32
CA ARG A 213 2.36 -23.09 -1.10
C ARG A 213 3.06 -21.77 -1.42
N ILE A 214 2.42 -20.67 -1.05
CA ILE A 214 2.96 -19.32 -1.15
C ILE A 214 3.59 -18.98 0.20
N ILE A 215 4.84 -18.54 0.21
CA ILE A 215 5.50 -18.05 1.44
C ILE A 215 5.77 -16.57 1.26
N MET A 216 5.25 -15.77 2.19
CA MET A 216 5.55 -14.35 2.30
C MET A 216 5.74 -14.03 3.77
N ASN A 217 6.92 -13.53 4.11
CA ASN A 217 7.14 -12.81 5.35
C ASN A 217 7.60 -11.39 5.06
N ILE A 218 7.16 -10.47 5.88
CA ILE A 218 7.63 -9.08 5.93
C ILE A 218 8.09 -8.78 7.35
N GLY A 219 9.19 -8.06 7.52
CA GLY A 219 9.65 -7.73 8.85
C GLY A 219 10.95 -6.96 8.90
N LEU A 220 11.60 -7.04 10.06
CA LEU A 220 12.86 -6.40 10.36
C LEU A 220 13.85 -7.45 10.88
N LYS A 221 15.10 -7.39 10.38
CA LYS A 221 16.24 -8.11 10.91
C LYS A 221 16.99 -7.21 11.88
N ASN A 222 17.22 -7.67 13.10
CA ASN A 222 18.08 -6.97 14.05
C ASN A 222 19.53 -7.02 13.53
N CYS A 223 20.18 -5.87 13.32
CA CYS A 223 21.53 -5.83 12.76
C CYS A 223 22.61 -6.34 13.73
N SER A 224 22.33 -6.28 15.03
CA SER A 224 23.25 -6.71 16.09
C SER A 224 23.11 -8.20 16.43
N SER A 225 22.20 -8.92 15.77
CA SER A 225 22.00 -10.36 16.00
C SER A 225 21.54 -11.11 14.73
N THR A 226 21.28 -12.42 14.86
CA THR A 226 20.65 -13.22 13.81
C THR A 226 19.12 -13.28 13.96
N ARG A 227 18.53 -12.41 14.77
CA ARG A 227 17.10 -12.45 15.12
C ARG A 227 16.26 -11.58 14.19
N TYR A 228 14.99 -11.94 14.09
CA TYR A 228 14.03 -11.33 13.20
C TYR A 228 12.72 -11.09 13.93
N ILE A 229 12.07 -9.98 13.62
CA ILE A 229 10.66 -9.77 13.91
C ILE A 229 9.90 -9.69 12.59
N SER A 230 8.89 -10.54 12.42
CA SER A 230 8.24 -10.65 11.11
C SER A 230 6.80 -11.12 11.21
N PHE A 231 5.97 -10.65 10.30
CA PHE A 231 4.69 -11.27 10.01
C PHE A 231 4.87 -12.38 8.98
N ASP A 232 4.31 -13.55 9.27
CA ASP A 232 4.23 -14.72 8.41
C ASP A 232 2.80 -14.86 7.87
N ALA A 233 2.64 -14.60 6.57
CA ALA A 233 1.33 -14.56 5.93
C ALA A 233 0.71 -15.94 5.70
N GLU A 234 1.53 -17.00 5.65
CA GLU A 234 1.03 -18.36 5.48
C GLU A 234 0.31 -18.83 6.75
N TYR A 235 0.92 -18.57 7.90
CA TYR A 235 0.40 -19.04 9.19
C TYR A 235 -0.41 -17.98 9.94
N PHE A 236 -0.48 -16.75 9.42
CA PHE A 236 -1.06 -15.59 10.11
C PHE A 236 -0.46 -15.42 11.51
N LYS A 237 0.87 -15.40 11.58
CA LYS A 237 1.62 -15.30 12.83
C LYS A 237 2.61 -14.16 12.81
N ILE A 238 2.66 -13.40 13.90
CA ILE A 238 3.76 -12.46 14.15
C ILE A 238 4.82 -13.22 14.94
N ARG A 239 6.01 -13.39 14.37
CA ARG A 239 7.17 -13.99 15.04
C ARG A 239 8.00 -12.88 15.70
N ASN A 240 8.34 -13.05 16.98
CA ASN A 240 9.24 -12.14 17.69
C ASN A 240 10.69 -12.63 17.59
N GLU A 241 11.62 -11.86 18.17
CA GLU A 241 13.05 -12.15 18.12
C GLU A 241 13.46 -13.42 18.89
N PHE A 242 12.68 -13.84 19.88
CA PHE A 242 13.01 -14.90 20.85
C PHE A 242 12.38 -16.26 20.54
N LYS A 243 12.02 -16.50 19.27
CA LYS A 243 11.29 -17.71 18.79
C LYS A 243 9.83 -17.78 19.23
N GLY A 244 9.31 -16.73 19.83
CA GLY A 244 7.90 -16.61 20.10
C GLY A 244 7.09 -16.28 18.86
N SER A 245 5.82 -16.68 18.84
CA SER A 245 4.89 -16.37 17.77
C SER A 245 3.50 -16.07 18.32
N PHE A 246 2.92 -14.98 17.87
CA PHE A 246 1.57 -14.56 18.22
C PHE A 246 0.64 -14.84 17.05
N GLN A 247 -0.44 -15.58 17.31
CA GLN A 247 -1.49 -15.76 16.32
C GLN A 247 -2.22 -14.43 16.14
N VAL A 248 -2.35 -13.97 14.89
CA VAL A 248 -3.28 -12.90 14.56
C VAL A 248 -4.57 -13.52 14.04
N SER A 249 -5.68 -12.78 14.15
CA SER A 249 -6.96 -13.19 13.58
C SER A 249 -6.75 -13.62 12.11
N PRO A 250 -7.36 -14.72 11.66
CA PRO A 250 -7.17 -15.18 10.30
C PRO A 250 -7.64 -14.10 9.34
N TYR A 251 -6.75 -13.74 8.40
CA TYR A 251 -7.09 -12.85 7.30
C TYR A 251 -7.12 -13.68 6.01
N SER A 252 -7.82 -13.21 4.97
CA SER A 252 -7.56 -13.72 3.64
C SER A 252 -6.25 -13.13 3.12
N PHE A 253 -5.38 -13.95 2.56
CA PHE A 253 -4.18 -13.51 1.86
C PHE A 253 -4.45 -13.60 0.36
N ASN A 254 -4.66 -12.45 -0.27
CA ASN A 254 -5.07 -12.34 -1.65
C ASN A 254 -4.01 -11.67 -2.51
N ASN A 255 -4.15 -11.86 -3.81
CA ASN A 255 -3.37 -11.13 -4.81
C ASN A 255 -3.61 -9.62 -4.65
N ASN A 256 -2.54 -8.83 -4.76
CA ASN A 256 -2.51 -7.37 -4.58
C ASN A 256 -2.78 -6.85 -3.15
N ASP A 257 -2.86 -7.71 -2.14
CA ASP A 257 -2.85 -7.24 -0.75
C ASP A 257 -1.54 -6.50 -0.44
N ILE A 258 -1.67 -5.42 0.33
CA ILE A 258 -0.56 -4.58 0.78
C ILE A 258 -0.26 -4.89 2.24
N PHE A 259 0.98 -5.26 2.54
CA PHE A 259 1.44 -5.53 3.90
C PHE A 259 2.50 -4.52 4.29
N GLY A 260 2.35 -3.91 5.46
CA GLY A 260 3.32 -2.95 5.97
C GLY A 260 3.92 -3.39 7.29
N CYS A 261 5.14 -2.93 7.54
CA CYS A 261 5.86 -3.15 8.79
C CYS A 261 6.28 -1.79 9.36
N VAL A 262 5.83 -1.52 10.59
CA VAL A 262 6.07 -0.26 11.28
C VAL A 262 6.98 -0.51 12.47
N LEU A 263 8.06 0.27 12.60
CA LEU A 263 8.87 0.36 13.81
C LEU A 263 8.64 1.74 14.44
N VAL A 264 8.28 1.75 15.72
CA VAL A 264 8.13 2.98 16.50
C VAL A 264 9.17 2.99 17.60
N CYS A 265 9.96 4.05 17.64
CA CYS A 265 10.97 4.30 18.65
C CYS A 265 10.51 5.43 19.57
N PRO A 266 10.54 5.26 20.91
CA PRO A 266 10.28 6.34 21.84
C PRO A 266 11.36 7.42 21.75
N PRO A 267 11.08 8.64 22.23
CA PRO A 267 12.10 9.69 22.33
C PRO A 267 13.22 9.27 23.29
N ASN A 268 14.43 9.81 23.10
CA ASN A 268 15.61 9.41 23.87
C ASN A 268 15.44 9.61 25.38
N THR A 269 14.65 10.61 25.79
CA THR A 269 14.32 10.91 27.19
C THR A 269 13.48 9.82 27.87
N LYS A 270 12.77 8.99 27.10
CA LYS A 270 11.88 7.94 27.59
C LYS A 270 12.38 6.52 27.36
N MET A 271 13.55 6.35 26.76
CA MET A 271 14.09 5.02 26.41
C MET A 271 14.34 4.11 27.63
N ASN A 272 14.41 4.66 28.84
CA ASN A 272 14.53 3.88 30.08
C ASN A 272 13.17 3.39 30.62
N GLU A 273 12.07 3.98 30.16
CA GLU A 273 10.70 3.69 30.63
C GLU A 273 9.87 2.98 29.57
N GLU A 274 10.14 3.27 28.31
CA GLU A 274 9.41 2.77 27.15
C GLU A 274 10.35 2.04 26.19
N PHE A 275 9.87 0.92 25.68
CA PHE A 275 10.57 0.15 24.67
C PHE A 275 10.06 0.53 23.27
N PRO A 276 10.92 0.48 22.25
CA PRO A 276 10.47 0.48 20.87
C PRO A 276 9.59 -0.72 20.61
N TYR A 277 8.78 -0.62 19.58
CA TYR A 277 7.87 -1.69 19.22
C TYR A 277 7.67 -1.77 17.71
N VAL A 278 7.28 -2.97 17.28
CA VAL A 278 6.92 -3.24 15.90
C VAL A 278 5.47 -3.67 15.83
N PHE A 279 4.77 -3.23 14.79
CA PHE A 279 3.47 -3.78 14.43
C PHE A 279 3.35 -3.89 12.91
N PHE A 280 2.35 -4.65 12.48
CA PHE A 280 2.14 -4.94 11.08
C PHE A 280 0.80 -4.38 10.62
N THR A 281 0.70 -4.10 9.32
CA THR A 281 -0.52 -3.58 8.69
C THR A 281 -0.88 -4.43 7.49
N LYS A 282 -2.17 -4.55 7.20
CA LYS A 282 -2.72 -5.10 5.97
C LYS A 282 -3.70 -4.10 5.38
N ASN A 283 -3.50 -3.73 4.11
CA ASN A 283 -4.32 -2.78 3.37
C ASN A 283 -4.55 -1.48 4.16
N GLY A 284 -3.50 -0.99 4.84
CA GLY A 284 -3.53 0.24 5.63
C GLY A 284 -4.18 0.12 7.01
N ARG A 285 -4.54 -1.08 7.46
CA ARG A 285 -5.10 -1.32 8.80
C ARG A 285 -4.14 -2.14 9.64
N GLN A 286 -3.98 -1.77 10.92
CA GLN A 286 -3.16 -2.54 11.86
C GLN A 286 -3.67 -3.98 12.01
N MET A 287 -2.73 -4.91 12.09
CA MET A 287 -2.96 -6.33 12.36
C MET A 287 -2.56 -6.66 13.79
N GLY A 288 -3.50 -7.15 14.59
CA GLY A 288 -3.22 -7.53 15.97
C GLY A 288 -2.65 -6.39 16.83
N LYS A 289 -1.78 -6.76 17.78
CA LYS A 289 -1.15 -5.84 18.75
C LYS A 289 0.31 -5.55 18.37
N GLY A 290 0.91 -4.57 19.04
CA GLY A 290 2.35 -4.32 18.92
C GLY A 290 3.18 -5.38 19.64
N VAL A 291 4.43 -5.55 19.23
CA VAL A 291 5.44 -6.38 19.90
C VAL A 291 6.55 -5.47 20.39
N LYS A 292 6.77 -5.44 21.71
CA LYS A 292 7.86 -4.66 22.32
C LYS A 292 9.22 -5.30 22.02
N LEU A 293 10.21 -4.45 21.81
CA LEU A 293 11.60 -4.82 21.58
C LEU A 293 12.39 -4.56 22.86
N GLU A 294 12.46 -5.58 23.72
CA GLU A 294 13.05 -5.48 25.07
C GLU A 294 14.59 -5.48 25.07
N ASP A 295 15.21 -6.00 24.01
CA ASP A 295 16.67 -6.06 23.88
C ASP A 295 17.27 -4.75 23.35
N ASN A 296 18.56 -4.55 23.62
CA ASN A 296 19.29 -3.46 23.00
C ASN A 296 19.32 -3.64 21.48
N TYR A 297 18.85 -2.62 20.78
CA TYR A 297 18.83 -2.56 19.33
C TYR A 297 19.59 -1.30 18.89
N ASP A 298 20.54 -1.49 17.98
CA ASP A 298 21.24 -0.36 17.35
C ASP A 298 20.53 0.02 16.05
N SER A 299 20.13 -0.99 15.27
CA SER A 299 19.43 -0.79 14.00
C SER A 299 18.69 -2.04 13.54
N PHE A 300 17.69 -1.81 12.68
CA PHE A 300 16.87 -2.85 12.06
C PHE A 300 16.87 -2.75 10.54
N THR A 301 17.20 -3.81 9.84
CA THR A 301 17.12 -3.84 8.37
C THR A 301 15.77 -4.37 7.91
N PRO A 302 14.99 -3.61 7.11
CA PRO A 302 13.81 -4.14 6.42
C PRO A 302 14.15 -5.38 5.61
N TYR A 303 13.31 -6.41 5.71
CA TYR A 303 13.50 -7.61 4.93
C TYR A 303 12.18 -8.28 4.55
N VAL A 304 12.27 -9.11 3.52
CA VAL A 304 11.19 -10.00 3.10
C VAL A 304 11.70 -11.42 2.91
N LYS A 305 10.81 -12.39 3.09
CA LYS A 305 11.02 -13.81 2.79
C LYS A 305 9.98 -14.25 1.76
N LEU A 306 10.40 -14.68 0.57
CA LEU A 306 9.50 -14.89 -0.57
C LEU A 306 9.64 -16.30 -1.16
N LYS A 307 8.51 -16.91 -1.52
CA LYS A 307 8.38 -18.09 -2.37
C LYS A 307 7.07 -17.99 -3.16
N CYS A 308 7.13 -18.15 -4.48
CA CYS A 308 5.96 -18.09 -5.37
C CYS A 308 5.20 -16.74 -5.33
N CYS A 309 5.91 -15.65 -5.03
CA CYS A 309 5.32 -14.32 -4.86
C CYS A 309 6.26 -13.25 -5.42
N SER A 310 5.76 -12.45 -6.36
CA SER A 310 6.35 -11.17 -6.76
C SER A 310 5.93 -10.09 -5.76
N ILE A 311 6.75 -9.07 -5.55
CA ILE A 311 6.37 -7.93 -4.72
C ILE A 311 6.78 -6.60 -5.35
N GLU A 312 5.98 -5.57 -5.07
CA GLU A 312 6.32 -4.17 -5.26
C GLU A 312 6.47 -3.52 -3.88
N ALA A 313 7.64 -2.99 -3.56
CA ALA A 313 7.86 -2.28 -2.31
C ALA A 313 7.52 -0.80 -2.43
N ASN A 314 7.16 -0.19 -1.31
CA ASN A 314 7.14 1.25 -1.11
C ASN A 314 7.91 1.55 0.17
N PHE A 315 9.08 2.17 0.03
CA PHE A 315 9.90 2.63 1.15
C PHE A 315 9.63 4.09 1.54
N GLY A 316 8.65 4.74 0.90
CA GLY A 316 8.38 6.17 1.09
C GLY A 316 9.37 7.08 0.37
N ASN A 317 10.02 6.56 -0.69
CA ASN A 317 10.94 7.32 -1.53
C ASN A 317 10.24 8.53 -2.17
N ASP A 318 9.01 8.34 -2.64
CA ASP A 318 8.13 9.36 -3.21
C ASP A 318 6.69 9.19 -2.69
N LEU A 319 6.34 9.95 -1.65
CA LEU A 319 5.00 9.88 -1.04
C LEU A 319 3.95 10.70 -1.79
N GLU A 320 4.36 11.55 -2.74
CA GLU A 320 3.43 12.37 -3.52
C GLU A 320 2.79 11.54 -4.63
N SER A 321 3.63 10.83 -5.40
CA SER A 321 3.13 9.94 -6.47
C SER A 321 2.74 8.55 -5.98
N LYS A 322 3.38 8.06 -4.91
CA LYS A 322 3.19 6.71 -4.37
C LYS A 322 2.99 6.77 -2.84
N PRO A 323 1.86 7.33 -2.37
CA PRO A 323 1.56 7.41 -0.95
C PRO A 323 1.45 6.01 -0.35
N PHE A 324 1.78 5.89 0.95
CA PHE A 324 1.52 4.67 1.69
C PHE A 324 0.03 4.36 1.77
N LYS A 325 -0.31 3.07 1.83
CA LYS A 325 -1.69 2.67 2.13
C LYS A 325 -2.03 2.91 3.59
N TYR A 326 -1.06 2.75 4.50
CA TYR A 326 -1.21 3.12 5.91
C TYR A 326 -1.08 4.63 6.10
N ASP A 327 -2.03 5.22 6.82
CA ASP A 327 -2.01 6.63 7.14
C ASP A 327 -1.09 6.92 8.33
N ILE A 328 0.19 7.13 8.01
CA ILE A 328 1.22 7.49 8.99
C ILE A 328 0.97 8.82 9.71
N SER A 329 0.20 9.74 9.11
CA SER A 329 -0.06 11.06 9.70
C SER A 329 -1.01 10.99 10.89
N ASN A 330 -1.84 9.95 10.94
CA ASN A 330 -2.80 9.68 11.99
C ASN A 330 -2.34 8.57 12.96
N HIS A 331 -1.04 8.25 12.99
CA HIS A 331 -0.53 7.24 13.91
C HIS A 331 -0.63 7.70 15.37
N LEU A 332 -1.32 6.90 16.19
CA LEU A 332 -1.38 7.05 17.64
C LEU A 332 -0.50 5.99 18.29
N ILE A 333 0.26 6.39 19.33
CA ILE A 333 1.11 5.46 20.08
C ILE A 333 0.26 4.33 20.66
N LEU A 334 0.71 3.09 20.44
CA LEU A 334 -0.02 1.91 20.85
C LEU A 334 -0.02 1.77 22.37
N LYS A 335 -1.17 1.37 22.91
CA LYS A 335 -1.35 1.03 24.32
C LYS A 335 -1.43 -0.48 24.56
N GLU A 336 -1.65 -1.25 23.49
CA GLU A 336 -1.83 -2.70 23.55
C GLU A 336 -0.66 -3.43 22.89
N PHE A 337 -0.06 -4.33 23.66
CA PHE A 337 1.06 -5.15 23.24
C PHE A 337 0.75 -6.62 23.50
N TYR A 338 1.41 -7.51 22.76
CA TYR A 338 1.47 -8.91 23.14
C TYR A 338 2.30 -9.06 24.42
N ASP A 339 1.86 -9.93 25.32
CA ASP A 339 2.60 -10.29 26.51
C ASP A 339 3.62 -11.38 26.17
N ASN A 340 4.89 -11.13 26.50
CA ASN A 340 6.00 -12.06 26.28
C ASN A 340 6.04 -13.18 27.36
N SER A 341 5.16 -13.15 28.37
CA SER A 341 5.17 -14.05 29.53
C SER A 341 4.89 -15.54 29.28
N TYR A 342 4.60 -15.95 28.04
CA TYR A 342 4.15 -17.32 27.71
C TYR A 342 5.20 -18.23 27.06
N TYR A 343 6.49 -18.00 27.29
CA TYR A 343 7.58 -18.88 26.81
C TYR A 343 8.37 -19.53 27.93
#